data_AF-A0A7R9X646-F1
#
_entry.id   AF-A0A7R9X646-F1
#
_cell.length_a   1.000
_cell.length_b   1.000
_cell.length_c   1.000
_cell.angle_alpha   90.00
_cell.angle_beta   90.00
_cell.angle_gamma   90.00
#
_symmetry.space_group_name_H-M   'P 1'
#
loop_
_entity.id
_entity.type
_entity.pdbx_description
1 polymer ?
#
loop_
_entity_poly.entity_id
_entity_poly.type
_entity_poly.pdbx_seq_one_letter_code
_entity_poly.pdbx_strand_id
1 'polypeptide(L)'
;ILKMAVRACILKAVSPELLSVNLKDKIPTVLGRGPFTKIREKRCSREQVEVTADFGQEVVNVKQIGGNSSSVHGKILKQGEITSAKNGAIIEMIHGQFQFIVEFEKTTEIEVQQSSTPFKKARLDDYFLPSATKTNLAMNTLWECVDGGSLYICNVGNSASSPKIAGFDLDGTLITTKSGKTFPTNTDDWKLLSSKIPAKLEQLLNDGWRIVIFTNQAGLANGKLKIEDLKQKLSDIGTALGVPHVVYVSSGKGLYRKPCTGMWKLLCEKANDDIDMEKSFYCGDAAGRVVNWAPGRKKDFSCSDRLFAINIGLTFYTPEEYFLQNKPGKYKLPDFIPSNFASSANFSE
;
A
#
# COMPACT_ATOMS: atom_id res chain seq x y z
N ILE A 1 -8.29 19.53 -28.62
CA ILE A 1 -7.83 20.42 -27.51
C ILE A 1 -7.53 19.49 -26.34
N LEU A 2 -6.26 19.32 -25.96
CA LEU A 2 -5.88 18.51 -24.80
C LEU A 2 -6.56 19.11 -23.55
N LYS A 3 -7.48 18.38 -22.92
CA LYS A 3 -7.94 18.73 -21.57
C LYS A 3 -6.90 18.22 -20.59
N MET A 4 -6.19 19.13 -19.92
CA MET A 4 -5.39 18.78 -18.75
C MET A 4 -6.33 18.58 -17.58
N ALA A 5 -6.38 17.39 -17.02
CA ALA A 5 -7.15 17.11 -15.81
C ALA A 5 -6.21 17.10 -14.60
N VAL A 6 -6.63 17.71 -13.51
CA VAL A 6 -5.91 17.66 -12.24
C VAL A 6 -6.16 16.28 -11.61
N ARG A 7 -5.09 15.56 -11.31
CA ARG A 7 -5.11 14.19 -10.77
C ARG A 7 -5.03 14.16 -9.24
N ALA A 8 -4.34 15.12 -8.64
CA ALA A 8 -4.14 15.18 -7.20
C ALA A 8 -3.90 16.61 -6.71
N CYS A 9 -4.23 16.86 -5.44
CA CYS A 9 -3.87 18.06 -4.70
C CYS A 9 -3.21 17.65 -3.38
N ILE A 10 -2.04 18.22 -3.08
CA ILE A 10 -1.25 17.92 -1.88
C ILE A 10 -0.96 19.22 -1.14
N LEU A 11 -1.19 19.25 0.17
CA LEU A 11 -0.58 20.21 1.07
C LEU A 11 0.76 19.64 1.53
N LYS A 12 1.83 20.02 0.85
CA LYS A 12 3.17 19.51 1.10
C LYS A 12 3.80 20.21 2.29
N ALA A 13 4.13 19.44 3.32
CA ALA A 13 4.85 19.94 4.48
C ALA A 13 6.22 20.52 4.07
N VAL A 14 6.54 21.71 4.56
CA VAL A 14 7.86 22.34 4.33
C VAL A 14 8.92 21.78 5.27
N SER A 15 8.53 21.42 6.51
CA SER A 15 9.44 20.83 7.51
C SER A 15 9.33 19.30 7.52
N PRO A 16 10.46 18.56 7.65
CA PRO A 16 10.45 17.10 7.76
C PRO A 16 9.80 16.58 9.06
N GLU A 17 9.58 17.45 10.05
CA GLU A 17 8.88 17.11 11.30
C GLU A 17 7.35 17.01 11.11
N LEU A 18 6.83 17.53 10.00
CA LEU A 18 5.42 17.55 9.66
C LEU A 18 5.10 16.48 8.60
N LEU A 19 3.82 16.12 8.47
CA LEU A 19 3.36 15.22 7.41
C LEU A 19 2.57 15.98 6.35
N SER A 20 2.95 15.79 5.09
CA SER A 20 2.17 16.25 3.93
C SER A 20 0.80 15.59 3.90
N VAL A 21 -0.20 16.33 3.44
CA VAL A 21 -1.60 15.93 3.44
C VAL A 21 -2.13 15.89 2.01
N ASN A 22 -2.71 14.77 1.59
CA ASN A 22 -3.41 14.68 0.31
C ASN A 22 -4.84 15.16 0.47
N LEU A 23 -5.28 16.04 -0.43
CA LEU A 23 -6.65 16.53 -0.50
C LEU A 23 -7.40 15.82 -1.62
N LYS A 24 -8.64 15.43 -1.33
CA LYS A 24 -9.57 14.87 -2.33
C LYS A 24 -10.39 16.00 -2.95
N ASP A 25 -10.77 15.85 -4.22
CA ASP A 25 -11.59 16.85 -4.91
C ASP A 25 -12.95 17.02 -4.21
N LYS A 26 -13.31 18.27 -3.91
CA LYS A 26 -14.57 18.70 -3.27
C LYS A 26 -14.87 18.10 -1.89
N ILE A 27 -13.91 17.44 -1.24
CA ILE A 27 -14.09 16.87 0.10
C ILE A 27 -13.39 17.76 1.13
N PRO A 28 -14.13 18.31 2.12
CA PRO A 28 -13.54 19.04 3.23
C PRO A 28 -12.65 18.13 4.09
N THR A 29 -11.46 18.59 4.42
CA THR A 29 -10.52 17.93 5.33
C THR A 29 -10.19 18.88 6.48
N VAL A 30 -10.40 18.46 7.72
CA VAL A 30 -10.05 19.25 8.91
C VAL A 30 -8.63 18.91 9.35
N LEU A 31 -7.79 19.93 9.52
CA LEU A 31 -6.37 19.83 9.84
C LEU A 31 -6.05 20.62 11.10
N GLY A 32 -5.07 20.14 11.85
CA GLY A 32 -4.58 20.79 13.06
C GLY A 32 -3.62 19.88 13.81
N ARG A 33 -3.45 20.12 15.10
CA ARG A 33 -2.61 19.31 15.99
C ARG A 33 -3.11 17.86 16.07
N GLY A 34 -2.28 16.92 15.65
CA GLY A 34 -2.61 15.51 15.69
C GLY A 34 -1.65 14.66 14.85
N PRO A 35 -1.86 13.34 14.80
CA PRO A 35 -1.03 12.43 14.02
C PRO A 35 -1.03 12.78 12.52
N PHE A 36 -2.12 13.37 12.01
CA PHE A 36 -2.31 13.70 10.59
C PHE A 36 -1.35 14.76 10.05
N THR A 37 -0.95 15.74 10.88
CA THR A 37 0.02 16.79 10.51
C THR A 37 1.36 16.64 11.24
N LYS A 38 1.42 15.73 12.23
CA LYS A 38 2.47 15.62 13.27
C LYS A 38 2.68 16.87 14.14
N ILE A 39 1.82 17.89 14.03
CA ILE A 39 1.88 19.03 14.94
C ILE A 39 1.53 18.55 16.34
N ARG A 40 2.43 18.78 17.30
CA ARG A 40 2.23 18.43 18.73
C ARG A 40 1.93 19.65 19.60
N GLU A 41 2.25 20.85 19.13
CA GLU A 41 2.12 22.08 19.90
C GLU A 41 0.67 22.39 20.26
N LYS A 42 0.41 22.61 21.57
CA LYS A 42 -0.94 22.87 22.10
C LYS A 42 -1.59 24.14 21.57
N ARG A 43 -0.81 25.09 21.05
CA ARG A 43 -1.31 26.33 20.44
C ARG A 43 -2.04 26.06 19.12
N CYS A 44 -1.66 25.01 18.40
CA CYS A 44 -2.41 24.55 17.24
C CYS A 44 -3.63 23.73 17.73
N SER A 45 -4.83 24.15 17.35
CA SER A 45 -6.07 23.43 17.68
C SER A 45 -6.04 22.06 17.01
N ARG A 46 -6.74 21.04 17.55
CA ARG A 46 -6.89 19.75 16.83
C ARG A 46 -7.61 19.96 15.49
N GLU A 47 -8.55 20.89 15.51
CA GLU A 47 -9.30 21.38 14.36
C GLU A 47 -8.91 22.84 14.17
N GLN A 48 -7.87 23.08 13.38
CA GLN A 48 -7.27 24.41 13.20
C GLN A 48 -7.76 25.08 11.92
N VAL A 49 -7.76 24.33 10.81
CA VAL A 49 -8.31 24.77 9.53
C VAL A 49 -9.16 23.65 8.91
N GLU A 50 -10.17 24.04 8.15
CA GLU A 50 -10.85 23.15 7.21
C GLU A 50 -10.38 23.53 5.79
N VAL A 51 -9.90 22.56 5.03
CA VAL A 51 -9.41 22.75 3.67
C VAL A 51 -10.21 21.91 2.68
N THR A 52 -10.59 22.51 1.55
CA THR A 52 -11.32 21.80 0.48
C THR A 52 -10.64 22.10 -0.86
N ALA A 53 -10.10 21.08 -1.50
CA ALA A 53 -9.52 21.23 -2.84
C ALA A 53 -10.62 21.22 -3.92
N ASP A 54 -10.44 22.05 -4.92
CA ASP A 54 -11.26 22.12 -6.12
C ASP A 54 -10.35 21.88 -7.33
N PHE A 55 -10.42 20.67 -7.89
CA PHE A 55 -9.53 20.24 -8.97
C PHE A 55 -9.90 20.93 -10.29
N GLY A 56 -11.19 21.24 -10.48
CA GLY A 56 -11.66 21.96 -11.67
C GLY A 56 -11.22 23.43 -11.70
N GLN A 57 -11.11 24.07 -10.53
CA GLN A 57 -10.67 25.46 -10.39
C GLN A 57 -9.19 25.62 -10.00
N GLU A 58 -8.49 24.52 -9.68
CA GLU A 58 -7.10 24.51 -9.20
C GLU A 58 -6.88 25.40 -7.96
N VAL A 59 -7.82 25.35 -7.02
CA VAL A 59 -7.75 26.11 -5.76
C VAL A 59 -8.04 25.23 -4.55
N VAL A 60 -7.44 25.56 -3.42
CA VAL A 60 -7.79 25.02 -2.10
C VAL A 60 -8.48 26.13 -1.32
N ASN A 61 -9.74 25.93 -0.96
CA ASN A 61 -10.44 26.81 -0.03
C ASN A 61 -10.00 26.48 1.40
N VAL A 62 -9.57 27.47 2.14
CA VAL A 62 -9.04 27.37 3.50
C VAL A 62 -9.94 28.19 4.42
N LYS A 63 -10.57 27.53 5.38
CA LYS A 63 -11.37 28.15 6.43
C LYS A 63 -10.66 28.00 7.75
N GLN A 64 -10.37 29.11 8.44
CA GLN A 64 -9.87 29.00 9.82
C GLN A 64 -11.02 28.64 10.76
N ILE A 65 -10.81 27.62 11.59
CA ILE A 65 -11.79 27.18 12.61
C ILE A 65 -11.20 27.20 14.02
N GLY A 66 -9.87 27.04 14.14
CA GLY A 66 -9.14 27.12 15.40
C GLY A 66 -8.97 28.55 15.92
N GLY A 67 -8.68 28.65 17.22
CA GLY A 67 -8.64 29.94 17.91
C GLY A 67 -7.42 30.81 17.59
N ASN A 68 -6.25 30.20 17.35
CA ASN A 68 -5.05 30.93 16.94
C ASN A 68 -5.07 31.18 15.43
N SER A 69 -4.53 32.32 14.98
CA SER A 69 -4.60 32.68 13.56
C SER A 69 -3.75 31.77 12.66
N SER A 70 -4.36 31.30 11.59
CA SER A 70 -3.70 30.67 10.44
C SER A 70 -3.41 31.73 9.37
N SER A 71 -2.53 31.44 8.42
CA SER A 71 -2.26 32.36 7.30
C SER A 71 -2.24 31.63 5.96
N VAL A 72 -2.62 32.35 4.89
CA VAL A 72 -2.50 31.87 3.51
C VAL A 72 -1.77 32.93 2.69
N HIS A 73 -0.59 32.57 2.18
CA HIS A 73 0.30 33.45 1.43
C HIS A 73 0.57 34.78 2.16
N GLY A 74 0.80 34.70 3.48
CA GLY A 74 1.07 35.85 4.35
C GLY A 74 -0.19 36.61 4.82
N LYS A 75 -1.37 36.34 4.24
CA LYS A 75 -2.62 36.91 4.75
C LYS A 75 -3.07 36.15 5.99
N ILE A 76 -3.08 36.83 7.13
CA ILE A 76 -3.57 36.31 8.41
C ILE A 76 -5.10 36.21 8.36
N LEU A 77 -5.65 35.07 8.77
CA LEU A 77 -7.08 34.82 8.84
C LEU A 77 -7.62 35.07 10.24
N LYS A 78 -8.90 35.45 10.30
CA LYS A 78 -9.71 35.43 11.52
C LYS A 78 -10.50 34.12 11.60
N GLN A 79 -10.89 33.73 12.82
CA GLN A 79 -11.72 32.55 13.00
C GLN A 79 -13.03 32.68 12.21
N GLY A 80 -13.37 31.66 11.42
CA GLY A 80 -14.50 31.64 10.50
C GLY A 80 -14.23 32.24 9.11
N GLU A 81 -13.12 32.96 8.92
CA GLU A 81 -12.75 33.52 7.62
C GLU A 81 -12.34 32.42 6.64
N ILE A 82 -12.76 32.59 5.38
CA ILE A 82 -12.46 31.69 4.27
C ILE A 82 -11.65 32.44 3.22
N THR A 83 -10.61 31.80 2.69
CA THR A 83 -9.84 32.31 1.55
C THR A 83 -9.48 31.17 0.62
N SER A 84 -9.08 31.47 -0.61
CA SER A 84 -8.61 30.47 -1.57
C SER A 84 -7.09 30.54 -1.75
N ALA A 85 -6.46 29.39 -1.90
CA ALA A 85 -5.04 29.19 -2.13
C ALA A 85 -4.82 28.50 -3.48
N LYS A 86 -3.97 29.04 -4.34
CA LYS A 86 -3.61 28.45 -5.64
C LYS A 86 -2.40 27.53 -5.52
N ASN A 87 -2.08 26.79 -6.58
CA ASN A 87 -0.82 26.05 -6.69
C ASN A 87 0.40 26.94 -6.32
N GLY A 88 1.29 26.42 -5.48
CA GLY A 88 2.45 27.11 -4.92
C GLY A 88 2.17 28.01 -3.71
N ALA A 89 0.91 28.24 -3.33
CA ALA A 89 0.59 29.06 -2.16
C ALA A 89 0.99 28.36 -0.86
N ILE A 90 1.48 29.14 0.10
CA ILE A 90 1.86 28.66 1.43
C ILE A 90 0.69 28.84 2.39
N ILE A 91 0.33 27.78 3.10
CA ILE A 91 -0.63 27.77 4.21
C ILE A 91 0.15 27.53 5.50
N GLU A 92 -0.04 28.40 6.48
CA GLU A 92 0.55 28.26 7.81
C GLU A 92 -0.54 27.88 8.82
N MET A 93 -0.43 26.71 9.47
CA MET A 93 -1.45 26.27 10.43
C MET A 93 -1.56 27.24 11.61
N ILE A 94 -0.43 27.77 12.05
CA ILE A 94 -0.32 28.92 12.94
C ILE A 94 0.55 29.94 12.23
N HIS A 95 0.16 31.21 12.19
CA HIS A 95 0.94 32.25 11.51
C HIS A 95 2.43 32.22 11.94
N GLY A 96 3.33 32.15 10.96
CA GLY A 96 4.77 32.01 11.15
C GLY A 96 5.27 30.61 11.52
N GLN A 97 4.40 29.58 11.55
CA GLN A 97 4.75 28.22 11.92
C GLN A 97 3.97 27.18 11.09
N PHE A 98 4.50 25.96 11.02
CA PHE A 98 3.83 24.81 10.39
C PHE A 98 3.35 25.06 8.96
N GLN A 99 4.31 25.27 8.07
CA GLN A 99 4.06 25.66 6.69
C GLN A 99 3.78 24.46 5.79
N PHE A 100 2.80 24.64 4.90
CA PHE A 100 2.41 23.69 3.85
C PHE A 100 2.30 24.41 2.51
N ILE A 101 2.81 23.81 1.44
CA ILE A 101 2.70 24.33 0.07
C ILE A 101 1.60 23.57 -0.67
N VAL A 102 0.69 24.29 -1.33
CA VAL A 102 -0.33 23.69 -2.20
C VAL A 102 0.33 23.21 -3.49
N GLU A 103 0.21 21.93 -3.83
CA GLU A 103 0.70 21.35 -5.08
C GLU A 103 -0.44 20.61 -5.81
N PHE A 104 -0.76 21.01 -7.04
CA PHE A 104 -1.69 20.33 -7.93
C PHE A 104 -0.92 19.58 -9.02
N GLU A 105 -1.19 18.28 -9.18
CA GLU A 105 -0.60 17.44 -10.22
C GLU A 105 -1.56 17.32 -11.41
N LYS A 106 -1.08 17.54 -12.64
CA LYS A 106 -1.89 17.45 -13.86
C LYS A 106 -1.52 16.22 -14.69
N THR A 107 -2.49 15.62 -15.37
CA THR A 107 -2.26 14.52 -16.32
C THR A 107 -3.01 14.81 -17.63
N THR A 108 -2.43 14.33 -18.75
CA THR A 108 -3.04 14.37 -20.09
C THR A 108 -3.77 13.07 -20.36
N GLU A 109 -5.10 13.12 -20.51
CA GLU A 109 -5.90 11.95 -20.89
C GLU A 109 -6.02 11.83 -22.42
N ILE A 110 -5.86 10.61 -22.94
CA ILE A 110 -6.16 10.22 -24.32
C ILE A 110 -7.44 9.38 -24.28
N GLU A 111 -8.51 9.85 -24.93
CA GLU A 111 -9.76 9.08 -25.08
C GLU A 111 -9.54 7.89 -26.01
N VAL A 112 -9.78 6.66 -25.53
CA VAL A 112 -9.78 5.45 -26.36
C VAL A 112 -11.23 4.97 -26.56
N GLN A 113 -11.68 4.97 -27.81
CA GLN A 113 -12.98 4.44 -28.22
C GLN A 113 -12.99 2.91 -28.18
N GLN A 114 -14.10 2.35 -27.66
CA GLN A 114 -14.34 0.91 -27.54
C GLN A 114 -14.54 0.24 -28.91
N SER A 115 -13.86 -0.87 -29.16
CA SER A 115 -14.27 -1.83 -30.19
C SER A 115 -14.17 -3.26 -29.67
N SER A 116 -15.32 -3.93 -29.64
CA SER A 116 -15.54 -5.31 -29.25
C SER A 116 -15.25 -6.30 -30.39
N THR A 117 -14.48 -7.37 -30.15
CA THR A 117 -14.54 -8.62 -30.94
C THR A 117 -14.16 -9.86 -30.10
N PRO A 118 -14.67 -11.06 -30.45
CA PRO A 118 -14.78 -12.20 -29.53
C PRO A 118 -13.55 -13.15 -29.56
N PHE A 119 -13.25 -13.74 -28.39
CA PHE A 119 -12.11 -14.64 -28.15
C PHE A 119 -12.30 -16.06 -28.75
N LYS A 120 -11.28 -16.56 -29.45
CA LYS A 120 -11.03 -18.01 -29.66
C LYS A 120 -9.79 -18.48 -28.88
N LYS A 121 -9.86 -19.70 -28.35
CA LYS A 121 -8.82 -20.40 -27.55
C LYS A 121 -7.52 -20.63 -28.34
N ALA A 122 -6.36 -20.37 -27.71
CA ALA A 122 -5.07 -20.94 -28.11
C ALA A 122 -4.09 -21.08 -26.90
N ARG A 123 -3.14 -22.01 -27.04
CA ARG A 123 -2.17 -22.54 -26.05
C ARG A 123 -0.97 -21.60 -25.80
N LEU A 124 -0.22 -21.93 -24.74
CA LEU A 124 1.10 -21.38 -24.37
C LEU A 124 2.05 -21.32 -25.58
N ASP A 125 2.88 -20.29 -25.57
CA ASP A 125 4.00 -20.01 -26.49
C ASP A 125 3.62 -19.12 -27.68
N ASP A 126 3.38 -17.83 -27.41
CA ASP A 126 4.07 -16.72 -28.07
C ASP A 126 3.69 -15.38 -27.42
N TYR A 127 4.40 -14.31 -27.77
CA TYR A 127 4.30 -12.93 -27.28
C TYR A 127 5.22 -12.57 -26.10
N PHE A 128 6.51 -12.54 -26.41
CA PHE A 128 7.36 -11.46 -25.96
C PHE A 128 7.99 -10.75 -27.15
N LEU A 129 7.57 -9.51 -27.42
CA LEU A 129 8.47 -8.46 -27.89
C LEU A 129 8.09 -7.15 -27.18
N PRO A 130 9.04 -6.51 -26.47
CA PRO A 130 8.79 -5.30 -25.69
C PRO A 130 8.94 -4.06 -26.59
N SER A 131 7.89 -3.22 -26.66
CA SER A 131 8.07 -1.85 -27.15
C SER A 131 8.57 -0.99 -26.01
N ALA A 132 9.82 -0.54 -26.15
CA ALA A 132 10.51 0.32 -25.22
C ALA A 132 9.92 1.72 -25.20
N THR A 133 9.44 2.13 -24.03
CA THR A 133 9.63 3.47 -23.46
C THR A 133 9.65 3.31 -21.94
N LYS A 134 10.73 2.73 -21.42
CA LYS A 134 11.07 2.83 -20.00
C LYS A 134 11.49 4.27 -19.72
N THR A 135 10.56 5.10 -19.26
CA THR A 135 10.94 6.21 -18.39
C THR A 135 11.45 5.59 -17.09
N ASN A 136 12.77 5.63 -16.89
CA ASN A 136 13.42 5.33 -15.63
C ASN A 136 12.96 6.38 -14.60
N LEU A 137 11.77 6.21 -14.03
CA LEU A 137 11.44 6.84 -12.76
C LEU A 137 12.03 5.92 -11.69
N ALA A 138 13.20 6.27 -11.16
CA ALA A 138 13.71 5.61 -9.97
C ALA A 138 12.65 5.77 -8.87
N MET A 139 11.96 4.68 -8.53
CA MET A 139 10.98 4.72 -7.44
C MET A 139 11.76 4.89 -6.15
N ASN A 140 11.67 6.06 -5.53
CA ASN A 140 12.28 6.30 -4.23
C ASN A 140 11.75 5.27 -3.22
N THR A 141 12.66 4.63 -2.50
CA THR A 141 12.34 3.67 -1.43
C THR A 141 12.66 4.28 -0.07
N LEU A 142 11.70 4.26 0.85
CA LEU A 142 11.90 4.67 2.25
C LEU A 142 11.82 3.45 3.16
N TRP A 143 12.87 3.26 3.97
CA TRP A 143 13.01 2.12 4.87
C TRP A 143 12.83 2.52 6.33
N GLU A 144 12.08 1.71 7.07
CA GLU A 144 11.91 1.81 8.52
C GLU A 144 12.30 0.47 9.15
N CYS A 145 13.02 0.55 10.28
CA CYS A 145 13.34 -0.59 11.13
C CYS A 145 12.48 -0.51 12.39
N VAL A 146 11.75 -1.57 12.70
CA VAL A 146 10.80 -1.62 13.81
C VAL A 146 11.22 -2.72 14.78
N ASP A 147 11.05 -2.46 16.08
CA ASP A 147 11.33 -3.38 17.19
C ASP A 147 12.69 -4.07 17.09
N GLY A 148 13.74 -3.26 16.96
CA GLY A 148 15.13 -3.75 16.93
C GLY A 148 15.45 -4.65 15.74
N GLY A 149 14.73 -4.52 14.62
CA GLY A 149 14.94 -5.34 13.42
C GLY A 149 14.08 -6.60 13.36
N SER A 150 13.09 -6.74 14.26
CA SER A 150 12.08 -7.80 14.19
C SER A 150 11.14 -7.63 12.98
N LEU A 151 11.04 -6.40 12.48
CA LEU A 151 10.26 -6.03 11.30
C LEU A 151 10.98 -4.90 10.52
N TYR A 152 10.93 -4.97 9.20
CA TYR A 152 11.30 -3.86 8.31
C TYR A 152 10.10 -3.44 7.47
N ILE A 153 9.98 -2.15 7.19
CA ILE A 153 8.97 -1.59 6.29
C ILE A 153 9.68 -0.87 5.14
N CYS A 154 9.31 -1.18 3.91
CA CYS A 154 9.78 -0.50 2.71
C CYS A 154 8.61 0.15 1.99
N ASN A 155 8.59 1.48 1.89
CA ASN A 155 7.65 2.21 1.05
C ASN A 155 8.29 2.44 -0.31
N VAL A 156 7.69 1.91 -1.38
CA VAL A 156 8.18 1.98 -2.76
C VAL A 156 7.24 2.87 -3.55
N GLY A 157 7.74 4.01 -4.02
CA GLY A 157 6.88 5.07 -4.57
C GLY A 157 5.97 5.63 -3.47
N ASN A 158 5.44 6.84 -3.64
CA ASN A 158 4.62 7.48 -2.61
C ASN A 158 3.25 6.76 -2.48
N SER A 159 3.21 5.60 -1.81
CA SER A 159 2.03 4.76 -1.65
C SER A 159 1.00 5.49 -0.78
N ALA A 160 0.01 6.09 -1.42
CA ALA A 160 -1.09 6.77 -0.73
C ALA A 160 -1.85 5.81 0.21
N SER A 161 -2.40 6.37 1.29
CA SER A 161 -3.34 5.65 2.15
C SER A 161 -4.62 5.35 1.37
N SER A 162 -5.22 4.19 1.64
CA SER A 162 -6.54 3.81 1.12
C SER A 162 -7.27 2.97 2.16
N PRO A 163 -8.60 3.10 2.27
CA PRO A 163 -9.42 2.18 3.06
C PRO A 163 -9.46 0.77 2.45
N LYS A 164 -9.13 0.59 1.17
CA LYS A 164 -9.15 -0.71 0.52
C LYS A 164 -7.73 -1.25 0.40
N ILE A 165 -7.44 -2.39 1.02
CA ILE A 165 -6.13 -3.02 0.98
C ILE A 165 -6.15 -4.24 0.07
N ALA A 166 -5.27 -4.23 -0.92
CA ALA A 166 -4.91 -5.40 -1.71
C ALA A 166 -3.60 -5.94 -1.14
N GLY A 167 -3.72 -6.91 -0.24
CA GLY A 167 -2.59 -7.53 0.43
C GLY A 167 -2.05 -8.72 -0.37
N PHE A 168 -0.73 -8.85 -0.47
CA PHE A 168 -0.07 -9.94 -1.17
C PHE A 168 1.05 -10.56 -0.34
N ASP A 169 1.29 -11.85 -0.46
CA ASP A 169 2.61 -12.44 -0.19
C ASP A 169 3.60 -12.11 -1.34
N LEU A 170 4.90 -12.35 -1.11
CA LEU A 170 5.96 -12.12 -2.08
C LEU A 170 6.38 -13.41 -2.81
N ASP A 171 7.06 -14.31 -2.11
CA ASP A 171 7.76 -15.48 -2.68
C ASP A 171 6.77 -16.63 -2.90
N GLY A 172 6.48 -16.95 -4.18
CA GLY A 172 5.45 -17.91 -4.56
C GLY A 172 4.14 -17.25 -5.01
N THR A 173 3.99 -15.94 -4.76
CA THR A 173 2.77 -15.17 -5.05
C THR A 173 2.99 -14.09 -6.11
N LEU A 174 3.84 -13.11 -5.85
CA LEU A 174 4.18 -12.07 -6.83
C LEU A 174 5.40 -12.48 -7.67
N ILE A 175 6.34 -13.17 -7.04
CA ILE A 175 7.56 -13.67 -7.68
C ILE A 175 7.71 -15.18 -7.50
N THR A 176 8.55 -15.79 -8.33
CA THR A 176 9.01 -17.17 -8.22
C THR A 176 10.47 -17.26 -8.63
N THR A 177 11.15 -18.37 -8.36
CA THR A 177 12.56 -18.53 -8.74
C THR A 177 12.72 -18.60 -10.26
N LYS A 178 13.80 -18.02 -10.80
CA LYS A 178 14.17 -18.20 -12.21
C LYS A 178 14.67 -19.62 -12.44
N SER A 179 15.41 -20.17 -11.47
CA SER A 179 16.01 -21.50 -11.48
C SER A 179 14.99 -22.65 -11.41
N GLY A 180 13.76 -22.38 -10.98
CA GLY A 180 12.73 -23.39 -10.74
C GLY A 180 12.94 -24.21 -9.46
N LYS A 181 13.97 -23.89 -8.66
CA LYS A 181 14.16 -24.49 -7.33
C LYS A 181 13.19 -23.89 -6.31
N THR A 182 12.89 -24.64 -5.25
CA THR A 182 12.00 -24.16 -4.18
C THR A 182 12.56 -22.94 -3.46
N PHE A 183 13.87 -22.86 -3.28
CA PHE A 183 14.54 -21.73 -2.65
C PHE A 183 15.46 -21.03 -3.66
N PRO A 184 15.56 -19.69 -3.62
CA PRO A 184 16.43 -18.95 -4.51
C PRO A 184 17.90 -19.30 -4.28
N THR A 185 18.67 -19.41 -5.35
CA THR A 185 20.12 -19.71 -5.25
C THR A 185 20.98 -18.48 -4.99
N ASN A 186 20.47 -17.28 -5.29
CA ASN A 186 21.10 -15.99 -5.05
C ASN A 186 20.04 -14.87 -5.05
N THR A 187 20.46 -13.62 -4.88
CA THR A 187 19.59 -12.44 -4.82
C THR A 187 18.81 -12.16 -6.10
N ASP A 188 19.32 -12.60 -7.25
CA ASP A 188 18.76 -12.33 -8.58
C ASP A 188 17.90 -13.48 -9.10
N ASP A 189 17.85 -14.60 -8.38
CA ASP A 189 17.07 -15.81 -8.69
C ASP A 189 15.58 -15.62 -8.39
N TRP A 190 14.99 -14.62 -9.01
CA TRP A 190 13.56 -14.33 -8.96
C TRP A 190 13.08 -13.78 -10.30
N LYS A 191 11.84 -14.07 -10.66
CA LYS A 191 11.07 -13.48 -11.76
C LYS A 191 9.63 -13.28 -11.30
N LEU A 192 8.88 -12.41 -11.97
CA LEU A 192 7.44 -12.32 -11.72
C LEU A 192 6.79 -13.68 -11.97
N LEU A 193 5.85 -14.08 -11.10
CA LEU A 193 5.12 -15.34 -11.23
C LEU A 193 4.30 -15.37 -12.54
N SER A 194 3.77 -14.21 -12.93
CA SER A 194 3.01 -14.03 -14.16
C SER A 194 3.28 -12.65 -14.75
N SER A 195 3.32 -12.54 -16.08
CA SER A 195 3.39 -11.27 -16.81
C SER A 195 2.16 -10.39 -16.62
N LYS A 196 1.05 -10.94 -16.12
CA LYS A 196 -0.20 -10.20 -15.86
C LYS A 196 -0.17 -9.38 -14.57
N ILE A 197 0.79 -9.64 -13.67
CA ILE A 197 0.83 -9.04 -12.34
C ILE A 197 0.91 -7.51 -12.40
N PRO A 198 1.85 -6.88 -13.14
CA PRO A 198 1.96 -5.41 -13.17
C PRO A 198 0.65 -4.73 -13.57
N ALA A 199 0.05 -5.18 -14.68
CA ALA A 199 -1.23 -4.65 -15.15
C ALA A 199 -2.37 -4.85 -14.13
N LYS A 200 -2.38 -5.97 -13.41
CA LYS A 200 -3.40 -6.24 -12.39
C LYS A 200 -3.23 -5.34 -11.15
N LEU A 201 -2.00 -5.07 -10.74
CA LEU A 201 -1.72 -4.16 -9.63
C LEU A 201 -1.99 -2.70 -10.01
N GLU A 202 -1.70 -2.31 -11.25
CA GLU A 202 -2.06 -0.98 -11.76
C GLU A 202 -3.58 -0.78 -11.77
N GLN A 203 -4.33 -1.78 -12.23
CA GLN A 203 -5.79 -1.76 -12.15
C GLN A 203 -6.28 -1.55 -10.71
N LEU A 204 -5.71 -2.29 -9.74
CA LEU A 204 -6.09 -2.14 -8.33
C LEU A 204 -5.84 -0.73 -7.80
N LEU A 205 -4.71 -0.11 -8.15
CA LEU A 205 -4.43 1.27 -7.79
C LEU A 205 -5.46 2.23 -8.39
N ASN A 206 -5.76 2.07 -9.68
CA ASN A 206 -6.75 2.90 -10.39
C ASN A 206 -8.15 2.76 -9.78
N ASP A 207 -8.49 1.56 -9.34
CA ASP A 207 -9.76 1.32 -8.67
C ASP A 207 -9.70 1.71 -7.17
N GLY A 208 -8.58 2.27 -6.68
CA GLY A 208 -8.46 2.86 -5.34
C GLY A 208 -8.06 1.89 -4.25
N TRP A 209 -7.49 0.72 -4.55
CA TRP A 209 -6.81 -0.11 -3.56
C TRP A 209 -5.39 0.40 -3.29
N ARG A 210 -4.92 0.25 -2.06
CA ARG A 210 -3.49 0.33 -1.73
C ARG A 210 -2.88 -1.05 -1.81
N ILE A 211 -1.74 -1.16 -2.49
CA ILE A 211 -0.97 -2.40 -2.58
C ILE A 211 -0.08 -2.55 -1.35
N VAL A 212 -0.22 -3.66 -0.64
CA VAL A 212 0.62 -3.99 0.53
C VAL A 212 1.15 -5.40 0.38
N ILE A 213 2.45 -5.59 0.57
CA ILE A 213 3.13 -6.88 0.53
C ILE A 213 3.51 -7.27 1.96
N PHE A 214 3.17 -8.48 2.38
CA PHE A 214 3.49 -9.04 3.69
C PHE A 214 4.34 -10.30 3.49
N THR A 215 5.61 -10.27 3.89
CA THR A 215 6.55 -11.37 3.62
C THR A 215 7.29 -11.85 4.87
N ASN A 216 7.49 -13.17 4.97
CA ASN A 216 8.22 -13.83 6.05
C ASN A 216 9.66 -14.15 5.61
N GLN A 217 10.64 -13.37 6.04
CA GLN A 217 12.06 -13.51 5.65
C GLN A 217 12.93 -13.99 6.83
N ALA A 218 12.70 -15.23 7.28
CA ALA A 218 13.44 -15.83 8.40
C ALA A 218 14.96 -15.95 8.15
N GLY A 219 15.40 -15.79 6.90
CA GLY A 219 16.80 -15.71 6.51
C GLY A 219 17.56 -14.55 7.18
N LEU A 220 16.84 -13.47 7.54
CA LEU A 220 17.44 -12.31 8.19
C LEU A 220 17.90 -12.65 9.62
N ALA A 221 16.99 -13.19 10.45
CA ALA A 221 17.31 -13.50 11.85
C ALA A 221 18.32 -14.65 12.02
N ASN A 222 18.46 -15.54 11.03
CA ASN A 222 19.42 -16.65 11.09
C ASN A 222 20.72 -16.39 10.31
N GLY A 223 20.92 -15.16 9.81
CA GLY A 223 22.14 -14.73 9.12
C GLY A 223 22.34 -15.30 7.72
N LYS A 224 21.36 -16.03 7.16
CA LYS A 224 21.45 -16.59 5.79
C LYS A 224 21.13 -15.57 4.69
N LEU A 225 20.50 -14.45 5.05
CA LEU A 225 20.18 -13.34 4.15
C LEU A 225 20.62 -12.05 4.83
N LYS A 226 21.40 -11.22 4.12
CA LYS A 226 21.75 -9.87 4.58
C LYS A 226 20.61 -8.90 4.26
N ILE A 227 20.43 -7.88 5.10
CA ILE A 227 19.34 -6.92 4.90
C ILE A 227 19.58 -6.07 3.65
N GLU A 228 20.82 -5.75 3.32
CA GLU A 228 21.24 -4.98 2.14
C GLU A 228 20.87 -5.72 0.85
N ASP A 229 21.14 -7.02 0.80
CA ASP A 229 20.77 -7.90 -0.32
C ASP A 229 19.25 -7.94 -0.52
N LEU A 230 18.49 -8.02 0.58
CA LEU A 230 17.03 -7.97 0.52
C LEU A 230 16.52 -6.59 0.07
N LYS A 231 17.15 -5.49 0.53
CA LYS A 231 16.78 -4.13 0.11
C LYS A 231 16.95 -3.98 -1.40
N GLN A 232 18.06 -4.45 -1.95
CA GLN A 232 18.31 -4.44 -3.39
C GLN A 232 17.27 -5.30 -4.14
N LYS A 233 17.06 -6.55 -3.69
CA LYS A 233 16.04 -7.44 -4.27
C LYS A 233 14.65 -6.78 -4.31
N LEU A 234 14.22 -6.15 -3.22
CA LEU A 234 12.92 -5.49 -3.14
C LEU A 234 12.84 -4.21 -4.00
N SER A 235 13.95 -3.48 -4.17
CA SER A 235 14.04 -2.36 -5.12
C SER A 235 13.84 -2.83 -6.57
N ASP A 236 14.53 -3.91 -6.96
CA ASP A 236 14.43 -4.45 -8.32
C ASP A 236 13.06 -5.05 -8.60
N ILE A 237 12.47 -5.74 -7.62
CA ILE A 237 11.08 -6.21 -7.68
C ILE A 237 10.14 -5.02 -7.81
N GLY A 238 10.33 -3.96 -7.02
CA GLY A 238 9.47 -2.77 -7.11
C GLY A 238 9.51 -2.12 -8.49
N THR A 239 10.69 -2.06 -9.10
CA THR A 239 10.86 -1.61 -10.49
C THR A 239 10.12 -2.52 -11.48
N ALA A 240 10.15 -3.84 -11.28
CA ALA A 240 9.45 -4.80 -12.13
C ALA A 240 7.91 -4.78 -11.95
N LEU A 241 7.43 -4.50 -10.74
CA LEU A 241 6.00 -4.32 -10.47
C LEU A 241 5.48 -3.01 -11.06
N GLY A 242 6.30 -1.96 -11.09
CA GLY A 242 6.00 -0.69 -11.77
C GLY A 242 4.92 0.16 -11.08
N VAL A 243 4.56 -0.15 -9.84
CA VAL A 243 3.46 0.49 -9.10
C VAL A 243 3.87 0.86 -7.68
N PRO A 244 3.36 1.95 -7.10
CA PRO A 244 3.56 2.25 -5.68
C PRO A 244 3.00 1.16 -4.76
N HIS A 245 3.75 0.76 -3.74
CA HIS A 245 3.35 -0.25 -2.76
C HIS A 245 4.17 -0.14 -1.46
N VAL A 246 3.72 -0.85 -0.43
CA VAL A 246 4.47 -0.97 0.84
C VAL A 246 4.76 -2.43 1.14
N VAL A 247 5.97 -2.73 1.57
CA VAL A 247 6.41 -4.07 1.95
C VAL A 247 6.66 -4.13 3.45
N TYR A 248 6.00 -5.05 4.14
CA TYR A 248 6.25 -5.43 5.53
C TYR A 248 7.01 -6.74 5.56
N VAL A 249 8.18 -6.73 6.18
CA VAL A 249 9.14 -7.84 6.17
C VAL A 249 9.37 -8.33 7.59
N SER A 250 8.77 -9.47 7.95
CA SER A 250 9.08 -10.14 9.20
C SER A 250 10.44 -10.85 9.11
N SER A 251 11.37 -10.52 10.00
CA SER A 251 12.75 -11.03 9.94
C SER A 251 12.95 -12.39 10.61
N GLY A 252 12.00 -12.83 11.45
CA GLY A 252 12.18 -14.00 12.31
C GLY A 252 10.87 -14.59 12.83
N LYS A 253 10.94 -15.20 14.03
CA LYS A 253 9.75 -15.65 14.77
C LYS A 253 9.16 -14.48 15.57
N GLY A 254 7.89 -14.58 15.93
CA GLY A 254 7.22 -13.60 16.79
C GLY A 254 5.91 -13.09 16.21
N LEU A 255 5.43 -11.97 16.77
CA LEU A 255 4.11 -11.40 16.45
C LEU A 255 3.98 -10.90 15.01
N TYR A 256 5.09 -10.57 14.35
CA TYR A 256 5.11 -10.13 12.95
C TYR A 256 5.11 -11.30 11.96
N ARG A 257 5.43 -12.52 12.38
CA ARG A 257 5.54 -13.65 11.47
C ARG A 257 4.15 -14.21 11.15
N LYS A 258 3.76 -14.23 9.87
CA LYS A 258 2.52 -14.90 9.44
C LYS A 258 2.51 -16.36 9.93
N PRO A 259 1.40 -16.86 10.52
CA PRO A 259 0.05 -16.31 10.47
C PRO A 259 -0.32 -15.30 11.57
N CYS A 260 0.61 -14.86 12.42
CA CYS A 260 0.34 -13.80 13.39
C CYS A 260 0.02 -12.47 12.68
N THR A 261 -0.84 -11.64 13.28
CA THR A 261 -1.39 -10.45 12.63
C THR A 261 -0.58 -9.17 12.85
N GLY A 262 0.62 -9.24 13.46
CA GLY A 262 1.37 -8.06 13.87
C GLY A 262 1.70 -7.09 12.75
N MET A 263 2.05 -7.60 11.55
CA MET A 263 2.28 -6.72 10.39
C MET A 263 1.01 -5.97 9.98
N TRP A 264 -0.15 -6.63 10.05
CA TRP A 264 -1.44 -6.01 9.73
C TRP A 264 -1.85 -4.99 10.78
N LYS A 265 -1.67 -5.30 12.07
CA LYS A 265 -1.92 -4.34 13.16
C LYS A 265 -1.12 -3.06 12.97
N LEU A 266 0.17 -3.18 12.66
CA LEU A 266 1.01 -2.02 12.40
C LEU A 266 0.63 -1.27 11.10
N LEU A 267 0.14 -1.97 10.07
CA LEU A 267 -0.48 -1.33 8.91
C LEU A 267 -1.68 -0.48 9.33
N CYS A 268 -2.59 -1.03 10.15
CA CYS A 268 -3.77 -0.32 10.64
C CYS A 268 -3.37 0.91 11.47
N GLU A 269 -2.42 0.76 12.39
CA GLU A 269 -1.93 1.87 13.21
C GLU A 269 -1.29 3.01 12.38
N LYS A 270 -0.69 2.67 11.23
CA LYS A 270 -0.09 3.64 10.30
C LYS A 270 -1.06 4.12 9.22
N ALA A 271 -2.18 3.45 9.02
CA ALA A 271 -3.24 3.86 8.11
C ALA A 271 -4.20 4.78 8.88
N ASN A 272 -4.33 6.03 8.46
CA ASN A 272 -5.12 7.07 9.15
C ASN A 272 -6.65 6.87 9.01
N ASP A 273 -7.12 5.74 9.53
CA ASP A 273 -8.48 5.39 9.92
C ASP A 273 -9.42 4.81 8.82
N ASP A 274 -9.95 3.63 9.18
CA ASP A 274 -10.92 2.75 8.51
C ASP A 274 -10.49 2.00 7.25
N ILE A 275 -9.78 0.88 7.47
CA ILE A 275 -9.69 -0.16 6.44
C ILE A 275 -11.06 -0.84 6.31
N ASP A 276 -11.63 -0.78 5.11
CA ASP A 276 -12.80 -1.53 4.70
C ASP A 276 -12.43 -3.01 4.55
N MET A 277 -12.67 -3.78 5.62
CA MET A 277 -12.31 -5.20 5.70
C MET A 277 -13.05 -6.05 4.66
N GLU A 278 -14.28 -5.69 4.30
CA GLU A 278 -15.09 -6.42 3.32
C GLU A 278 -14.56 -6.25 1.90
N LYS A 279 -14.08 -5.05 1.56
CA LYS A 279 -13.47 -4.76 0.24
C LYS A 279 -11.98 -5.09 0.17
N SER A 280 -11.35 -5.37 1.31
CA SER A 280 -9.95 -5.73 1.39
C SER A 280 -9.75 -7.23 1.25
N PHE A 281 -8.58 -7.63 0.75
CA PHE A 281 -8.26 -9.04 0.57
C PHE A 281 -6.78 -9.33 0.79
N TYR A 282 -6.47 -10.61 0.97
CA TYR A 282 -5.11 -11.12 1.00
C TYR A 282 -4.92 -12.23 -0.03
N CYS A 283 -3.84 -12.16 -0.81
CA CYS A 283 -3.47 -13.18 -1.79
C CYS A 283 -2.13 -13.82 -1.39
N GLY A 284 -2.07 -15.15 -1.31
CA GLY A 284 -0.84 -15.86 -0.93
C GLY A 284 -0.83 -17.34 -1.34
N ASP A 285 0.35 -17.92 -1.53
CA ASP A 285 0.52 -19.30 -1.99
C ASP A 285 0.58 -20.32 -0.85
N ALA A 286 0.95 -19.90 0.38
CA ALA A 286 0.95 -20.76 1.56
C ALA A 286 -0.49 -20.96 2.07
N ALA A 287 -1.27 -21.70 1.29
CA ALA A 287 -2.72 -21.80 1.39
C ALA A 287 -3.20 -23.16 1.91
N GLY A 288 -2.30 -24.05 2.34
CA GLY A 288 -2.63 -25.36 2.89
C GLY A 288 -3.28 -26.31 1.87
N ARG A 289 -3.04 -26.11 0.57
CA ARG A 289 -3.60 -26.97 -0.48
C ARG A 289 -3.06 -28.39 -0.37
N VAL A 290 -3.94 -29.38 -0.57
CA VAL A 290 -3.59 -30.81 -0.46
C VAL A 290 -2.96 -31.32 -1.75
N VAL A 291 -2.31 -32.50 -1.71
CA VAL A 291 -1.79 -33.14 -2.93
C VAL A 291 -2.86 -33.21 -4.02
N ASN A 292 -2.47 -32.91 -5.27
CA ASN A 292 -3.34 -32.89 -6.45
C ASN A 292 -4.49 -31.87 -6.37
N TRP A 293 -4.28 -30.74 -5.67
CA TRP A 293 -5.20 -29.59 -5.74
C TRP A 293 -5.33 -29.03 -7.17
N ALA A 294 -4.31 -29.26 -8.00
CA ALA A 294 -4.33 -29.14 -9.46
C ALA A 294 -3.47 -30.27 -10.07
N PRO A 295 -3.64 -30.62 -11.37
CA PRO A 295 -2.92 -31.72 -12.00
C PRO A 295 -1.41 -31.64 -11.78
N GLY A 296 -0.83 -32.67 -11.17
CA GLY A 296 0.62 -32.78 -10.92
C GLY A 296 1.16 -31.86 -9.81
N ARG A 297 0.31 -31.14 -9.07
CA ARG A 297 0.76 -30.25 -7.99
C ARG A 297 0.90 -30.97 -6.66
N LYS A 298 2.03 -30.72 -5.99
CA LYS A 298 2.29 -31.15 -4.62
C LYS A 298 1.44 -30.34 -3.64
N LYS A 299 1.29 -30.85 -2.41
CA LYS A 299 0.72 -30.07 -1.31
C LYS A 299 1.53 -28.79 -1.06
N ASP A 300 0.88 -27.75 -0.55
CA ASP A 300 1.58 -26.55 -0.09
C ASP A 300 2.48 -26.89 1.11
N PHE A 301 3.59 -26.17 1.23
CA PHE A 301 4.52 -26.31 2.35
C PHE A 301 3.93 -25.81 3.68
N SER A 302 3.04 -24.81 3.61
CA SER A 302 2.47 -24.10 4.76
C SER A 302 1.03 -23.67 4.47
N CYS A 303 0.31 -23.30 5.53
CA CYS A 303 -1.01 -22.67 5.48
C CYS A 303 -0.98 -21.23 6.05
N SER A 304 0.22 -20.65 6.19
CA SER A 304 0.45 -19.38 6.89
C SER A 304 -0.28 -18.19 6.27
N ASP A 305 -0.45 -18.14 4.95
CA ASP A 305 -1.11 -17.00 4.29
C ASP A 305 -2.62 -17.07 4.45
N ARG A 306 -3.20 -18.26 4.27
CA ARG A 306 -4.63 -18.46 4.52
C ARG A 306 -4.97 -18.19 5.98
N LEU A 307 -4.16 -18.69 6.91
CA LEU A 307 -4.36 -18.46 8.34
C LEU A 307 -4.13 -17.00 8.73
N PHE A 308 -3.19 -16.29 8.09
CA PHE A 308 -3.02 -14.85 8.28
C PHE A 308 -4.29 -14.09 7.90
N ALA A 309 -4.86 -14.38 6.73
CA ALA A 309 -6.12 -13.79 6.28
C ALA A 309 -7.28 -14.11 7.22
N ILE A 310 -7.41 -15.38 7.66
CA ILE A 310 -8.44 -15.81 8.62
C ILE A 310 -8.30 -15.05 9.95
N ASN A 311 -7.09 -14.95 10.50
CA ASN A 311 -6.85 -14.28 11.78
C ASN A 311 -7.15 -12.77 11.73
N ILE A 312 -7.08 -12.17 10.54
CA ILE A 312 -7.40 -10.76 10.32
C ILE A 312 -8.89 -10.56 9.99
N GLY A 313 -9.52 -11.56 9.36
CA GLY A 313 -10.87 -11.43 8.80
C GLY A 313 -10.90 -10.89 7.36
N LEU A 314 -9.88 -11.20 6.55
CA LEU A 314 -9.83 -10.80 5.14
C LEU A 314 -10.32 -11.89 4.21
N THR A 315 -10.91 -11.48 3.08
CA THR A 315 -11.11 -12.37 1.93
C THR A 315 -9.76 -12.91 1.45
N PHE A 316 -9.65 -14.22 1.24
CA PHE A 316 -8.39 -14.86 0.83
C PHE A 316 -8.46 -15.43 -0.58
N TYR A 317 -7.38 -15.24 -1.35
CA TYR A 317 -7.18 -15.85 -2.66
C TYR A 317 -5.81 -16.54 -2.76
N THR A 318 -5.73 -17.57 -3.59
CA THR A 318 -4.43 -18.06 -4.09
C THR A 318 -3.98 -17.28 -5.33
N PRO A 319 -2.69 -17.28 -5.70
CA PRO A 319 -2.20 -16.58 -6.89
C PRO A 319 -2.89 -17.08 -8.17
N GLU A 320 -3.14 -18.40 -8.26
CA GLU A 320 -3.83 -19.01 -9.39
C GLU A 320 -5.30 -18.59 -9.48
N GLU A 321 -6.00 -18.48 -8.34
CA GLU A 321 -7.37 -17.95 -8.31
C GLU A 321 -7.38 -16.48 -8.74
N TYR A 322 -6.50 -15.67 -8.16
CA TYR A 322 -6.55 -14.21 -8.31
C TYR A 322 -6.04 -13.71 -9.66
N PHE A 323 -4.86 -14.17 -10.10
CA PHE A 323 -4.23 -13.67 -11.33
C PHE A 323 -4.60 -14.49 -12.57
N LEU A 324 -4.94 -15.77 -12.39
CA LEU A 324 -5.21 -16.70 -13.51
C LEU A 324 -6.67 -17.12 -13.64
N GLN A 325 -7.54 -16.73 -12.69
CA GLN A 325 -8.96 -17.10 -12.65
C GLN A 325 -9.18 -18.62 -12.67
N ASN A 326 -8.24 -19.36 -12.10
CA ASN A 326 -8.39 -20.80 -11.93
C ASN A 326 -9.41 -21.12 -10.83
N LYS A 327 -9.96 -22.33 -10.88
CA LYS A 327 -10.82 -22.82 -9.80
C LYS A 327 -10.01 -22.99 -8.50
N PRO A 328 -10.62 -22.73 -7.32
CA PRO A 328 -9.94 -22.92 -6.06
C PRO A 328 -9.45 -24.35 -5.86
N GLY A 329 -8.21 -24.48 -5.38
CA GLY A 329 -7.63 -25.76 -5.01
C GLY A 329 -8.20 -26.30 -3.69
N LYS A 330 -8.36 -27.61 -3.57
CA LYS A 330 -8.72 -28.24 -2.28
C LYS A 330 -7.63 -27.96 -1.23
N TYR A 331 -8.02 -27.59 -0.02
CA TYR A 331 -7.10 -27.31 1.09
C TYR A 331 -7.59 -27.93 2.39
N LYS A 332 -6.69 -28.06 3.37
CA LYS A 332 -6.99 -28.53 4.73
C LYS A 332 -6.47 -27.50 5.75
N LEU A 333 -7.33 -27.08 6.67
CA LEU A 333 -6.93 -26.27 7.83
C LEU A 333 -6.29 -27.16 8.92
N PRO A 334 -5.48 -26.58 9.83
CA PRO A 334 -5.00 -27.32 11.00
C PRO A 334 -6.15 -27.91 11.81
N ASP A 335 -5.93 -29.09 12.39
CA ASP A 335 -6.96 -29.78 13.18
C ASP A 335 -7.30 -29.01 14.47
N PHE A 336 -6.34 -28.25 15.02
CA PHE A 336 -6.54 -27.38 16.17
C PHE A 336 -6.84 -25.94 15.73
N ILE A 337 -8.00 -25.42 16.14
CA ILE A 337 -8.45 -24.05 15.89
C ILE A 337 -8.52 -23.30 17.23
N PRO A 338 -7.57 -22.40 17.54
CA PRO A 338 -7.50 -21.74 18.84
C PRO A 338 -8.76 -20.96 19.22
N SER A 339 -9.43 -20.33 18.25
CA SER A 339 -10.63 -19.51 18.49
C SER A 339 -11.82 -20.32 19.03
N ASN A 340 -11.84 -21.64 18.83
CA ASN A 340 -12.89 -22.51 19.38
C ASN A 340 -12.81 -22.64 20.90
N PHE A 341 -11.69 -22.22 21.52
CA PHE A 341 -11.43 -22.34 22.95
C PHE A 341 -11.32 -20.96 23.64
N ALA A 342 -11.64 -19.87 22.93
CA ALA A 342 -11.50 -18.50 23.46
C ALA A 342 -12.60 -18.09 24.46
N SER A 343 -13.59 -18.95 24.73
CA SER A 343 -14.70 -18.69 25.64
C SER A 343 -14.52 -19.41 26.99
N SER A 344 -13.54 -18.99 27.80
CA SER A 344 -13.51 -19.19 29.27
C SER A 344 -12.29 -18.60 29.99
N ALA A 345 -11.52 -17.69 29.38
CA ALA A 345 -10.36 -17.08 30.05
C ALA A 345 -10.63 -15.60 30.35
N ASN A 346 -11.42 -15.35 31.39
CA ASN A 346 -11.22 -14.14 32.18
C ASN A 346 -9.85 -14.27 32.84
N PHE A 347 -8.80 -13.82 32.15
CA PHE A 347 -7.55 -13.50 32.83
C PHE A 347 -7.84 -12.23 33.63
N SER A 348 -8.29 -12.42 34.88
CA SER A 348 -8.27 -11.39 35.90
C SER A 348 -6.82 -11.08 36.26
N GLU A 349 -6.52 -9.78 36.19
CA GLU A 349 -5.30 -9.04 36.58
C GLU A 349 -4.11 -9.04 35.61
#